data_AF-A0A9E1INV5-F1
#
_entry.id   AF-A0A9E1INV5-F1
#
_cell.length_a   1.000
_cell.length_b   1.000
_cell.length_c   1.000
_cell.angle_alpha   90.00
_cell.angle_beta   90.00
_cell.angle_gamma   90.00
#
_symmetry.space_group_name_H-M   'P 1'
#
loop_
_entity.id
_entity.type
_entity.pdbx_description
1 polymer ?
#
loop_
_entity_poly.entity_id
_entity_poly.type
_entity_poly.pdbx_seq_one_letter_code
_entity_poly.pdbx_strand_id
1 'polypeptide(L)'
;MFRKQFSLPLALAVSLFTFANPAEAREGMWLPSQLPHLAGEMEELGAEFTPNDLKNLEEGPLASVVDLDNCSGAFVSEDGLIATAFHCVWDALLFASSDDENLVESGFYAETLKDERWAGPAAKIRITLEQKDVTNDVNSGTKRLEGKERSKKVDANTKSLVRRCESQEGVHCEVV
;
A
#
# COMPACT_ATOMS: atom_id res chain seq x y z
N MET A 1 8.55 53.67 -47.06
CA MET A 1 8.11 53.27 -45.70
C MET A 1 7.17 52.08 -45.82
N PHE A 2 7.68 50.84 -45.80
CA PHE A 2 6.85 49.63 -45.73
C PHE A 2 7.06 49.02 -44.35
N ARG A 3 6.12 49.28 -43.44
CA ARG A 3 6.11 48.73 -42.09
C ARG A 3 5.51 47.33 -42.20
N LYS A 4 6.36 46.28 -42.16
CA LYS A 4 5.91 44.88 -42.14
C LYS A 4 5.02 44.68 -40.92
N GLN A 5 3.70 44.65 -41.13
CA GLN A 5 2.75 44.14 -40.16
C GLN A 5 2.92 42.61 -40.11
N PHE A 6 3.95 42.14 -39.39
CA PHE A 6 3.94 40.75 -38.96
C PHE A 6 2.77 40.59 -37.99
N SER A 7 1.83 39.75 -38.39
CA SER A 7 0.59 39.43 -37.72
C SER A 7 0.85 38.97 -36.29
N LEU A 8 0.57 39.87 -35.33
CA LEU A 8 0.54 39.61 -33.89
C LEU A 8 -0.22 38.31 -33.49
N PRO A 9 -1.32 37.88 -34.17
CA PRO A 9 -1.97 36.61 -33.81
C PRO A 9 -1.14 35.36 -34.11
N LEU A 10 -0.22 35.42 -35.08
CA LEU A 10 0.61 34.25 -35.46
C LEU A 10 1.74 34.02 -34.43
N ALA A 11 2.30 35.10 -33.89
CA ALA A 11 3.32 35.02 -32.84
C ALA A 11 2.75 34.46 -31.51
N LEU A 12 1.49 34.78 -31.20
CA LEU A 12 0.81 34.28 -30.00
C LEU A 12 0.47 32.78 -30.10
N ALA A 13 0.06 32.30 -31.28
CA ALA A 13 -0.23 30.88 -31.52
C ALA A 13 1.02 29.99 -31.44
N VAL A 14 2.17 30.48 -31.90
CA VAL A 14 3.46 29.75 -31.81
C VAL A 14 3.96 29.68 -30.37
N SER A 15 3.71 30.71 -29.55
CA SER A 15 4.12 30.71 -28.14
C SER A 15 3.31 29.79 -27.23
N LEU A 16 2.08 29.39 -27.60
CA LEU A 16 1.29 28.41 -26.84
C LEU A 16 1.74 26.96 -27.09
N PHE A 17 2.32 26.65 -28.25
CA PHE A 17 2.76 25.30 -28.59
C PHE A 17 4.09 24.90 -27.94
N THR A 18 4.93 25.85 -27.52
CA THR A 18 6.26 25.57 -26.95
C THR A 18 6.26 25.15 -25.48
N PHE A 19 5.10 25.14 -24.80
CA PHE A 19 4.98 24.75 -23.38
C PHE A 19 4.28 23.41 -23.15
N ALA A 20 3.92 22.69 -24.21
CA ALA A 20 3.36 21.34 -24.09
C ALA A 20 4.47 20.28 -24.01
N ASN A 21 5.31 20.35 -22.97
CA ASN A 21 6.07 19.16 -22.60
C ASN A 21 5.09 18.19 -21.92
N PRO A 22 4.92 16.95 -22.40
CA PRO A 22 4.19 15.96 -21.64
C PRO A 22 4.90 15.77 -20.29
N ALA A 23 4.17 15.94 -19.20
CA ALA A 23 4.67 15.55 -17.90
C ALA A 23 4.68 14.02 -17.85
N GLU A 24 5.86 13.40 -17.85
CA GLU A 24 5.99 11.96 -17.67
C GLU A 24 6.23 11.64 -16.20
N ALA A 25 5.24 11.02 -15.57
CA ALA A 25 5.37 10.44 -14.25
C ALA A 25 5.97 9.03 -14.39
N ARG A 26 7.29 8.91 -14.18
CA ARG A 26 8.00 7.62 -14.20
C ARG A 26 8.06 6.93 -12.83
N GLU A 27 7.90 7.67 -11.74
CA GLU A 27 7.92 7.15 -10.38
C GLU A 27 6.50 6.84 -9.89
N GLY A 28 6.32 5.77 -9.09
CA GLY A 28 5.03 5.45 -8.51
C GLY A 28 5.04 4.27 -7.54
N MET A 29 4.06 4.26 -6.63
CA MET A 29 3.63 3.08 -5.88
C MET A 29 2.42 2.49 -6.60
N TRP A 30 2.58 1.30 -7.16
CA TRP A 30 1.62 0.71 -8.07
C TRP A 30 0.83 -0.39 -7.38
N LEU A 31 -0.47 -0.43 -7.62
CA LEU A 31 -1.29 -1.57 -7.25
C LEU A 31 -0.92 -2.77 -8.13
N PRO A 32 -1.03 -4.01 -7.61
CA PRO A 32 -0.82 -5.23 -8.41
C PRO A 32 -1.64 -5.24 -9.72
N SER A 33 -2.87 -4.73 -9.68
CA SER A 33 -3.75 -4.61 -10.85
C SER A 33 -3.23 -3.67 -11.94
N GLN A 34 -2.30 -2.77 -11.62
CA GLN A 34 -1.71 -1.80 -12.56
C GLN A 34 -0.43 -2.33 -13.22
N LEU A 35 0.21 -3.36 -12.64
CA LEU A 35 1.47 -3.92 -13.14
C LEU A 35 1.45 -4.37 -14.61
N PRO A 36 0.33 -4.86 -15.20
CA PRO A 36 0.29 -5.17 -16.63
C PRO A 36 0.66 -3.99 -17.53
N HIS A 37 0.42 -2.75 -17.09
CA HIS A 37 0.82 -1.55 -17.84
C HIS A 37 2.33 -1.27 -17.78
N LEU A 38 3.03 -1.84 -16.81
CA LEU A 38 4.47 -1.66 -16.56
C LEU A 38 5.30 -2.83 -17.05
N ALA A 39 4.69 -3.83 -17.71
CA ALA A 39 5.36 -5.07 -18.11
C ALA A 39 6.66 -4.82 -18.89
N GLY A 40 6.63 -3.89 -19.85
CA GLY A 40 7.81 -3.53 -20.64
C GLY A 40 8.91 -2.87 -19.80
N GLU A 41 8.54 -1.97 -18.87
CA GLU A 41 9.51 -1.32 -17.99
C GLU A 41 10.12 -2.31 -16.99
N MET A 42 9.31 -3.25 -16.46
CA MET A 42 9.80 -4.33 -15.60
C MET A 42 10.82 -5.22 -16.33
N GLU A 43 10.54 -5.59 -17.59
CA GLU A 43 11.46 -6.36 -18.42
C GLU A 43 12.75 -5.59 -18.72
N GLU A 44 12.64 -4.31 -19.11
CA GLU A 44 13.79 -3.43 -19.39
C GLU A 44 14.69 -3.23 -18.16
N LEU A 45 14.11 -3.20 -16.96
CA LEU A 45 14.84 -3.07 -15.69
C LEU A 45 15.40 -4.41 -15.18
N GLY A 46 15.11 -5.53 -15.85
CA GLY A 46 15.62 -6.85 -15.50
C GLY A 46 14.87 -7.54 -14.36
N ALA A 47 13.57 -7.24 -14.18
CA ALA A 47 12.75 -7.96 -13.22
C ALA A 47 12.66 -9.46 -13.58
N GLU A 48 12.90 -10.32 -12.59
CA GLU A 48 12.80 -11.78 -12.76
C GLU A 48 11.34 -12.29 -12.74
N PHE A 49 10.40 -11.43 -12.34
CA PHE A 49 8.97 -11.72 -12.23
C PHE A 49 8.17 -10.92 -13.25
N THR A 50 7.11 -11.53 -13.75
CA THR A 50 6.15 -10.90 -14.63
C THR A 50 5.01 -10.27 -13.83
N PRO A 51 4.25 -9.32 -14.40
CA PRO A 51 3.02 -8.85 -13.79
C PRO A 51 2.03 -9.97 -13.45
N ASN A 52 2.08 -11.11 -14.15
CA ASN A 52 1.17 -12.22 -13.89
C ASN A 52 1.53 -12.98 -12.60
N ASP A 53 2.82 -13.08 -12.29
CA ASP A 53 3.32 -13.70 -11.06
C ASP A 53 2.94 -12.87 -9.82
N LEU A 54 2.60 -11.59 -10.02
CA LEU A 54 2.18 -10.66 -8.98
C LEU A 54 0.66 -10.41 -8.96
N LYS A 55 -0.15 -11.24 -9.63
CA LYS A 55 -1.61 -11.09 -9.61
C LYS A 55 -2.27 -11.76 -8.42
N ASN A 56 -1.74 -12.91 -8.01
CA ASN A 56 -2.31 -13.69 -6.92
C ASN A 56 -1.63 -13.27 -5.61
N LEU A 57 -2.41 -12.70 -4.69
CA LEU A 57 -1.93 -12.30 -3.37
C LEU A 57 -1.58 -13.50 -2.49
N GLU A 58 -2.10 -14.69 -2.81
CA GLU A 58 -1.83 -15.94 -2.10
C GLU A 58 -0.63 -16.71 -2.65
N GLU A 59 -0.02 -16.26 -3.74
CA GLU A 59 1.21 -16.85 -4.29
C GLU A 59 2.43 -15.96 -4.08
N GLY A 60 3.59 -16.60 -4.01
CA GLY A 60 4.87 -15.89 -3.91
C GLY A 60 5.14 -15.05 -5.17
N PRO A 61 5.74 -13.86 -5.03
CA PRO A 61 6.29 -13.29 -3.81
C PRO A 61 5.29 -12.50 -2.93
N LEU A 62 4.07 -12.19 -3.40
CA LEU A 62 3.16 -11.32 -2.64
C LEU A 62 2.64 -11.96 -1.35
N ALA A 63 2.46 -13.28 -1.34
CA ALA A 63 2.03 -14.03 -0.18
C ALA A 63 3.01 -13.99 1.01
N SER A 64 4.27 -13.63 0.78
CA SER A 64 5.24 -13.50 1.87
C SER A 64 5.14 -12.17 2.59
N VAL A 65 4.54 -11.13 1.98
CA VAL A 65 4.52 -9.78 2.54
C VAL A 65 3.43 -9.66 3.61
N VAL A 66 3.79 -9.08 4.75
CA VAL A 66 2.87 -8.84 5.87
C VAL A 66 2.85 -7.38 6.29
N ASP A 67 1.69 -6.92 6.76
CA ASP A 67 1.52 -5.64 7.44
C ASP A 67 1.75 -5.82 8.95
N LEU A 68 2.62 -4.98 9.49
CA LEU A 68 3.01 -4.92 10.90
C LEU A 68 2.52 -3.60 11.54
N ASP A 69 1.36 -3.11 11.12
CA ASP A 69 0.73 -1.87 11.60
C ASP A 69 1.62 -0.63 11.45
N ASN A 70 1.60 -0.03 10.25
CA ASN A 70 2.49 1.06 9.79
C ASN A 70 3.94 0.64 9.46
N CYS A 71 4.23 -0.67 9.47
CA CYS A 71 5.48 -1.24 8.99
C CYS A 71 5.19 -2.42 8.05
N SER A 72 6.18 -2.80 7.24
CA SER A 72 6.14 -4.03 6.45
C SER A 72 7.06 -5.08 7.04
N GLY A 73 6.70 -6.35 6.87
CA GLY A 73 7.60 -7.47 7.06
C GLY A 73 7.43 -8.49 5.95
N ALA A 74 8.24 -9.55 5.99
CA ALA A 74 8.05 -10.69 5.11
C ALA A 74 8.30 -12.01 5.84
N PHE A 75 7.49 -13.03 5.54
CA PHE A 75 7.80 -14.40 5.91
C PHE A 75 9.09 -14.85 5.21
N VAL A 76 9.98 -15.46 5.99
CA VAL A 76 11.26 -16.01 5.53
C VAL A 76 11.44 -17.49 5.89
N SER A 77 10.42 -18.12 6.49
CA SER A 77 10.36 -19.57 6.72
C SER A 77 8.92 -20.09 6.65
N GLU A 78 8.78 -21.40 6.43
CA GLU A 78 7.49 -22.10 6.45
C GLU A 78 6.88 -22.19 7.87
N ASP A 79 7.72 -22.03 8.90
CA ASP A 79 7.32 -22.07 10.32
C ASP A 79 6.88 -20.69 10.86
N GLY A 80 6.78 -19.68 10.00
CA GLY A 80 6.24 -18.37 10.37
C GLY A 80 7.26 -17.32 10.84
N LEU A 81 8.55 -17.52 10.58
CA LEU A 81 9.57 -16.51 10.87
C LEU A 81 9.36 -15.28 9.98
N ILE A 82 9.29 -14.10 10.59
CA ILE A 82 9.12 -12.82 9.88
C ILE A 82 10.37 -11.96 10.02
N ALA A 83 10.87 -11.47 8.89
CA ALA A 83 11.90 -10.44 8.85
C ALA A 83 11.26 -9.04 8.71
N THR A 84 11.73 -8.08 9.50
CA THR A 84 11.36 -6.66 9.39
C THR A 84 12.52 -5.78 9.88
N ALA A 85 12.36 -4.46 9.77
CA ALA A 85 13.33 -3.50 10.28
C ALA A 85 13.31 -3.43 11.81
N PHE A 86 14.46 -3.16 12.44
CA PHE A 86 14.58 -3.04 13.89
C PHE A 86 13.63 -2.00 14.50
N HIS A 87 13.46 -0.84 13.84
CA HIS A 87 12.58 0.22 14.36
C HIS A 87 11.09 -0.18 14.37
N CYS A 88 10.68 -1.17 13.57
CA CYS A 88 9.31 -1.70 13.57
C CYS A 88 9.02 -2.58 14.80
N VAL A 89 10.06 -3.14 15.43
CA VAL A 89 9.93 -4.01 16.63
C VAL A 89 10.41 -3.32 17.90
N TRP A 90 10.74 -2.04 17.83
CA TRP A 90 11.28 -1.29 18.96
C TRP A 90 10.34 -1.33 20.18
N ASP A 91 9.05 -1.08 19.97
CA ASP A 91 8.05 -1.11 21.05
C ASP A 91 7.87 -2.52 21.65
N ALA A 92 8.01 -3.57 20.84
CA ALA A 92 7.98 -4.95 21.32
C ALA A 92 9.21 -5.28 22.18
N LEU A 93 10.39 -4.81 21.78
CA LEU A 93 11.62 -4.96 22.57
C LEU A 93 11.55 -4.19 23.89
N LEU A 94 11.03 -2.96 23.87
CA LEU A 94 10.79 -2.18 25.09
C LEU A 94 9.79 -2.89 26.01
N PHE A 95 8.70 -3.42 25.46
CA PHE A 95 7.70 -4.15 26.23
C PHE A 95 8.25 -5.43 26.86
N ALA A 96 9.10 -6.17 26.13
CA ALA A 96 9.71 -7.41 26.61
C ALA A 96 10.94 -7.19 27.51
N SER A 97 11.44 -5.95 27.61
CA SER A 97 12.56 -5.60 28.50
C SER A 97 12.13 -5.55 29.96
N SER A 98 13.11 -5.61 30.87
CA SER A 98 12.91 -5.48 32.32
C SER A 98 13.97 -4.56 32.92
N ASP A 99 13.85 -4.25 34.22
CA ASP A 99 14.83 -3.41 34.93
C ASP A 99 16.25 -3.98 34.86
N ASP A 100 16.39 -5.31 34.79
CA ASP A 100 17.66 -6.02 34.75
C ASP A 100 18.11 -6.40 33.31
N GLU A 101 17.25 -6.22 32.29
CA GLU A 101 17.51 -6.64 30.91
C GLU A 101 16.93 -5.64 29.90
N ASN A 102 17.80 -4.83 29.29
CA ASN A 102 17.44 -3.89 28.22
C ASN A 102 17.71 -4.50 26.84
N LEU A 103 16.65 -5.04 26.21
CA LEU A 103 16.75 -5.74 24.92
C LEU A 103 17.01 -4.80 23.74
N VAL A 104 16.70 -3.51 23.89
CA VAL A 104 16.98 -2.50 22.85
C VAL A 104 18.48 -2.24 22.72
N GLU A 105 19.20 -2.22 23.85
CA GLU A 105 20.64 -1.99 23.88
C GLU A 105 21.45 -3.27 23.65
N SER A 106 21.06 -4.37 24.30
CA SER A 106 21.82 -5.63 24.26
C SER A 106 21.50 -6.50 23.04
N GLY A 107 20.39 -6.23 22.36
CA GLY A 107 19.82 -7.13 21.36
C GLY A 107 19.15 -8.34 22.00
N PHE A 108 18.55 -9.19 21.16
CA PHE A 108 17.87 -10.39 21.61
C PHE A 108 18.07 -11.53 20.62
N TYR A 109 18.27 -12.73 21.13
CA TYR A 109 18.34 -13.96 20.34
C TYR A 109 17.65 -15.09 21.12
N ALA A 110 16.70 -15.75 20.47
CA ALA A 110 16.06 -16.96 20.97
C ALA A 110 16.72 -18.17 20.30
N GLU A 111 17.31 -19.07 21.08
CA GLU A 111 17.91 -20.30 20.54
C GLU A 111 16.84 -21.30 20.09
N THR A 112 15.70 -21.31 20.78
CA THR A 112 14.53 -22.13 20.43
C THR A 112 13.25 -21.29 20.41
N LEU A 113 12.21 -21.80 19.74
CA LEU A 113 10.87 -21.18 19.72
C LEU A 113 10.29 -20.93 21.14
N LYS A 114 10.72 -21.70 22.14
CA LYS A 114 10.26 -21.53 23.53
C LYS A 114 10.90 -20.32 24.21
N ASP A 115 12.03 -19.85 23.69
CA ASP A 115 12.77 -18.72 24.24
C ASP A 115 12.28 -17.39 23.65
N GLU A 116 11.47 -17.43 22.57
CA GLU A 116 10.85 -16.24 21.98
C GLU A 116 10.02 -15.46 22.99
N ARG A 117 10.20 -14.15 23.02
CA ARG A 117 9.48 -13.25 23.93
C ARG A 117 8.19 -12.77 23.30
N TRP A 118 7.13 -12.74 24.08
CA TRP A 118 5.85 -12.19 23.65
C TRP A 118 5.98 -10.68 23.37
N ALA A 119 5.62 -10.25 22.16
CA ALA A 119 5.68 -8.86 21.72
C ALA A 119 4.60 -7.94 22.33
N GLY A 120 3.77 -8.46 23.22
CA GLY A 120 2.71 -7.72 23.89
C GLY A 120 1.36 -7.77 23.17
N PRO A 121 0.30 -7.26 23.80
CA PRO A 121 -1.08 -7.43 23.33
C PRO A 121 -1.44 -6.52 22.14
N ALA A 122 -0.63 -5.50 21.89
CA ALA A 122 -0.83 -4.57 20.78
C ALA A 122 -0.20 -5.06 19.47
N ALA A 123 0.77 -5.99 19.54
CA ALA A 123 1.45 -6.51 18.36
C ALA A 123 0.48 -7.28 17.47
N LYS A 124 0.42 -6.91 16.20
CA LYS A 124 -0.44 -7.52 15.19
C LYS A 124 0.34 -7.75 13.92
N ILE A 125 0.03 -8.86 13.27
CA ILE A 125 0.51 -9.20 11.94
C ILE A 125 -0.74 -9.40 11.10
N ARG A 126 -0.84 -8.70 9.97
CA ARG A 126 -1.94 -8.86 9.02
C ARG A 126 -1.40 -9.41 7.71
N ILE A 127 -2.08 -10.43 7.20
CA ILE A 127 -1.81 -11.05 5.91
C ILE A 127 -2.93 -10.59 4.96
N THR A 128 -2.56 -10.07 3.79
CA THR A 128 -3.55 -9.64 2.81
C THR A 128 -4.17 -10.85 2.12
N LEU A 129 -5.46 -11.11 2.37
CA LEU A 129 -6.18 -12.23 1.79
C LEU A 129 -6.82 -11.88 0.44
N GLU A 130 -7.45 -10.71 0.34
CA GLU A 130 -8.18 -10.29 -0.86
C GLU A 130 -8.06 -8.78 -1.05
N GLN A 131 -8.00 -8.36 -2.30
CA GLN A 131 -8.22 -6.99 -2.72
C GLN A 131 -9.39 -6.93 -3.69
N LYS A 132 -10.37 -6.06 -3.43
CA LYS A 132 -11.59 -5.94 -4.24
C LYS A 132 -11.97 -4.49 -4.52
N ASP A 133 -12.28 -4.19 -5.78
CA ASP A 133 -12.87 -2.89 -6.15
C ASP A 133 -14.32 -2.81 -5.68
N VAL A 134 -14.56 -1.90 -4.72
CA VAL A 134 -15.87 -1.62 -4.12
C VAL A 134 -16.37 -0.21 -4.44
N THR A 135 -15.81 0.44 -5.47
CA THR A 135 -16.10 1.84 -5.83
C THR A 135 -17.60 2.07 -6.01
N ASN A 136 -18.30 1.15 -6.66
CA ASN A 136 -19.74 1.24 -6.90
C ASN A 136 -20.55 1.07 -5.61
N ASP A 137 -20.14 0.16 -4.72
CA ASP A 137 -20.83 -0.10 -3.45
C ASP A 137 -20.70 1.10 -2.50
N VAL A 138 -19.48 1.66 -2.40
CA VAL A 138 -19.20 2.86 -1.60
C VAL A 138 -20.00 4.05 -2.13
N ASN A 139 -20.09 4.23 -3.45
CA ASN A 139 -20.82 5.34 -4.08
C ASN A 139 -22.32 5.07 -4.27
N SER A 140 -22.85 3.96 -3.78
CA SER A 140 -24.26 3.61 -3.97
C SER A 140 -25.18 4.65 -3.31
N GLY A 141 -26.06 5.25 -4.12
CA GLY A 141 -27.02 6.27 -3.69
C GLY A 141 -26.41 7.66 -3.41
N THR A 142 -25.16 7.92 -3.81
CA THR A 142 -24.50 9.21 -3.54
C THR A 142 -24.65 10.23 -4.67
N LYS A 143 -25.09 9.82 -5.87
CA LYS A 143 -25.07 10.64 -7.11
C LYS A 143 -25.75 12.02 -7.01
N ARG A 144 -26.75 12.19 -6.14
CA ARG A 144 -27.49 13.46 -5.96
C ARG A 144 -27.26 14.10 -4.59
N LEU A 145 -26.31 13.58 -3.82
CA LEU A 145 -25.94 14.09 -2.51
C LEU A 145 -24.66 14.90 -2.62
N GLU A 146 -24.54 15.95 -1.82
CA GLU A 146 -23.36 16.81 -1.78
C GLU A 146 -22.91 17.05 -0.34
N GLY A 147 -21.67 17.50 -0.19
CA GLY A 147 -21.06 17.88 1.09
C GLY A 147 -21.26 16.83 2.19
N LYS A 148 -21.79 17.29 3.33
CA LYS A 148 -21.96 16.46 4.54
C LYS A 148 -22.88 15.26 4.33
N GLU A 149 -23.96 15.41 3.56
CA GLU A 149 -24.90 14.30 3.34
C GLU A 149 -24.30 13.23 2.43
N ARG A 150 -23.48 13.62 1.45
CA ARG A 150 -22.69 12.67 0.66
C ARG A 150 -21.70 11.90 1.53
N SER A 151 -20.92 12.60 2.35
CA SER A 151 -19.93 11.99 3.25
C SER A 151 -20.59 11.02 4.23
N LYS A 152 -21.69 11.40 4.88
CA LYS A 152 -22.44 10.47 5.76
C LYS A 152 -22.90 9.21 5.03
N LYS A 153 -23.36 9.35 3.77
CA LYS A 153 -23.83 8.21 2.98
C LYS A 153 -22.68 7.28 2.61
N VAL A 154 -21.53 7.83 2.20
CA VAL A 154 -20.29 7.08 1.95
C VAL A 154 -19.86 6.35 3.21
N ASP A 155 -19.76 7.03 4.35
CA ASP A 155 -19.37 6.42 5.63
C ASP A 155 -20.31 5.28 6.03
N ALA A 156 -21.61 5.44 5.82
CA ALA A 156 -22.60 4.40 6.11
C ALA A 156 -22.41 3.17 5.20
N ASN A 157 -22.15 3.39 3.90
CA ASN A 157 -21.89 2.33 2.94
C ASN A 157 -20.59 1.58 3.30
N THR A 158 -19.50 2.31 3.58
CA THR A 158 -18.21 1.77 4.02
C THR A 158 -18.35 0.92 5.29
N LYS A 159 -18.98 1.46 6.34
CA LYS A 159 -19.23 0.71 7.58
C LYS A 159 -20.06 -0.55 7.35
N SER A 160 -20.97 -0.53 6.38
CA SER A 160 -21.76 -1.71 6.00
C SER A 160 -20.89 -2.78 5.32
N LEU A 161 -19.99 -2.36 4.42
CA LEU A 161 -19.05 -3.27 3.75
C LEU A 161 -18.10 -3.93 4.76
N VAL A 162 -17.45 -3.14 5.61
CA VAL A 162 -16.52 -3.64 6.64
C VAL A 162 -17.22 -4.63 7.57
N ARG A 163 -18.39 -4.28 8.12
CA ARG A 163 -19.15 -5.19 9.01
C ARG A 163 -19.51 -6.53 8.38
N ARG A 164 -19.76 -6.57 7.07
CA ARG A 164 -20.05 -7.83 6.37
C ARG A 164 -18.79 -8.66 6.17
N CYS A 165 -17.69 -8.00 5.83
CA CYS A 165 -16.39 -8.64 5.62
C CYS A 165 -15.85 -9.24 6.91
N GLU A 166 -15.90 -8.49 8.02
CA GLU A 166 -15.47 -8.92 9.36
C GLU A 166 -16.49 -9.81 10.09
N SER A 167 -17.46 -10.38 9.36
CA SER A 167 -18.36 -11.40 9.95
C SER A 167 -17.68 -12.76 10.12
N GLN A 168 -16.52 -12.94 9.48
CA GLN A 168 -15.66 -14.10 9.61
C GLN A 168 -14.68 -13.91 10.77
N GLU A 169 -14.47 -14.95 11.57
CA GLU A 169 -13.53 -14.90 12.68
C GLU A 169 -12.09 -14.73 12.17
N GLY A 170 -11.31 -13.88 12.84
CA GLY A 170 -9.91 -13.62 12.48
C GLY A 170 -9.70 -12.73 11.25
N VAL A 171 -10.78 -12.22 10.64
CA VAL A 171 -10.70 -11.34 9.47
C VAL A 171 -10.88 -9.88 9.88
N HIS A 172 -9.94 -9.04 9.46
CA HIS A 172 -10.03 -7.59 9.53
C HIS A 172 -10.13 -7.02 8.12
N CYS A 173 -11.00 -6.04 7.92
CA CYS A 173 -11.21 -5.45 6.60
C CYS A 173 -11.19 -3.93 6.64
N GLU A 174 -10.57 -3.34 5.63
CA GLU A 174 -10.52 -1.90 5.43
C GLU A 174 -11.02 -1.52 4.04
N VAL A 175 -11.67 -0.36 3.94
CA VAL A 175 -11.99 0.28 2.67
C VAL A 175 -11.14 1.54 2.59
N VAL A 176 -10.25 1.58 1.60
CA VAL A 176 -9.31 2.68 1.32
C VAL A 176 -9.79 3.55 0.17
#